data_AF-A0A937SHS7-F1
#
_entry.id   AF-A0A937SHS7-F1
#
_cell.length_a   1.000
_cell.length_b   1.000
_cell.length_c   1.000
_cell.angle_alpha   90.00
_cell.angle_beta   90.00
_cell.angle_gamma   90.00
#
_symmetry.space_group_name_H-M   'P 1'
#
loop_
_entity.id
_entity.type
_entity.pdbx_description
1 polymer ?
#
loop_
_entity_poly.entity_id
_entity_poly.type
_entity_poly.pdbx_seq_one_letter_code
_entity_poly.pdbx_strand_id
1 'polypeptide(L)'
;MRESQEIAEEFSFDKEKVIAKSFSQRFQWEMILIGLGQAAIWLSLWPLVLSGFLDLWAGFLIACLCACFAYLPSHEAQHGNYSRGNPKLRWLDSLVGHITLITLKFPYHILRITHMKHHAYTN
;
A
#
# COMPACT_ATOMS: atom_id res chain seq x y z
N MET A 1 -13.20 30.23 24.82
CA MET A 1 -12.09 30.00 23.86
C MET A 1 -10.88 29.57 24.69
N ARG A 2 -10.41 28.33 24.56
CA ARG A 2 -9.05 28.02 25.04
C ARG A 2 -8.10 28.64 24.03
N GLU A 3 -7.28 29.59 24.47
CA GLU A 3 -6.10 30.00 23.71
C GLU A 3 -5.30 28.74 23.40
N SER A 4 -5.13 28.40 22.13
CA SER A 4 -4.17 27.38 21.75
C SER A 4 -2.81 27.90 22.19
N GLN A 5 -2.17 27.24 23.15
CA GLN A 5 -0.77 27.52 23.46
C GLN A 5 0.01 27.51 22.13
N GLU A 6 0.68 28.61 21.80
CA GLU A 6 1.58 28.65 20.66
C GLU A 6 2.62 27.54 20.85
N ILE A 7 2.51 26.51 20.02
CA ILE A 7 3.46 25.40 19.99
C ILE A 7 4.79 26.01 19.57
N ALA A 8 5.84 25.82 20.39
CA ALA A 8 7.17 26.32 20.05
C ALA A 8 7.58 25.79 18.67
N GLU A 9 8.22 26.63 17.85
CA GLU A 9 8.52 26.32 16.45
C GLU A 9 9.28 25.00 16.27
N GLU A 10 10.11 24.63 17.25
CA GLU A 10 10.81 23.34 17.35
C GLU A 10 9.87 22.13 17.30
N PHE A 11 8.69 22.22 17.93
CA PHE A 11 7.67 21.17 17.98
C PHE A 11 6.58 21.34 16.92
N SER A 12 6.82 22.16 15.89
CA SER A 12 5.88 22.30 14.78
C SER A 12 5.83 21.03 13.92
N PHE A 13 4.64 20.74 13.38
CA PHE A 13 4.40 19.59 12.51
C PHE A 13 5.28 19.60 11.25
N ASP A 14 5.66 20.78 10.76
CA ASP A 14 6.55 20.91 9.61
C ASP A 14 7.97 20.46 9.95
N LYS A 15 8.51 20.82 11.13
CA LYS A 15 9.81 20.32 11.58
C LYS A 15 9.77 18.82 11.84
N GLU A 16 8.70 18.31 12.45
CA GLU A 16 8.48 16.87 12.63
C GLU A 16 8.52 16.12 11.28
N LYS A 17 7.80 16.61 10.27
CA LYS A 17 7.82 16.02 8.91
C LYS A 17 9.20 16.04 8.28
N VAL A 18 9.96 17.13 8.45
CA VAL A 18 11.33 17.23 7.91
C VAL A 18 12.23 16.17 8.55
N ILE A 19 12.17 16.02 9.87
CA ILE A 19 12.93 14.99 10.61
C ILE A 19 12.46 13.58 10.20
N ALA A 20 11.15 13.31 10.18
CA ALA A 20 10.63 12.01 9.76
C ALA A 20 11.06 11.66 8.31
N LYS A 21 11.06 12.65 7.42
CA LYS A 21 11.51 12.47 6.04
C LYS A 21 12.99 12.09 5.98
N SER A 22 13.87 12.62 6.84
CA SER A 22 15.29 12.24 6.83
C SER A 22 15.53 10.76 7.13
N PHE A 23 14.61 10.10 7.83
CA PHE A 23 14.69 8.65 8.09
C PHE A 23 14.05 7.80 6.98
N SER A 24 13.23 8.38 6.08
CA SER A 24 12.50 7.67 5.03
C SER A 24 13.05 7.96 3.62
N GLN A 25 14.37 7.82 3.45
CA GLN A 25 15.06 8.13 2.19
C GLN A 25 15.07 6.98 1.18
N ARG A 26 14.94 5.73 1.63
CA ARG A 26 15.12 4.52 0.81
C ARG A 26 13.91 4.21 -0.07
N PHE A 27 14.09 4.13 -1.39
CA PHE A 27 13.01 3.77 -2.31
C PHE A 27 12.60 2.30 -2.10
N GLN A 28 11.32 2.07 -1.79
CA GLN A 28 10.79 0.76 -1.38
C GLN A 28 10.37 -0.10 -2.57
N TRP A 29 11.31 -0.40 -3.47
CA TRP A 29 11.03 -1.21 -4.66
C TRP A 29 10.56 -2.64 -4.31
N GLU A 30 10.92 -3.16 -3.13
CA GLU A 30 10.50 -4.49 -2.67
C GLU A 30 8.98 -4.57 -2.58
N MET A 31 8.33 -3.50 -2.11
CA MET A 31 6.87 -3.48 -1.97
C MET A 31 6.18 -3.48 -3.34
N ILE A 32 6.79 -2.85 -4.35
CA ILE A 32 6.31 -2.90 -5.73
C ILE A 32 6.41 -4.34 -6.25
N LEU A 33 7.57 -4.99 -6.05
CA LEU A 33 7.79 -6.38 -6.46
C LEU A 33 6.80 -7.33 -5.77
N ILE A 34 6.61 -7.19 -4.46
CA ILE A 34 5.66 -8.00 -3.69
C ILE A 34 4.24 -7.76 -4.20
N GLY A 35 3.81 -6.51 -4.37
CA GLY A 35 2.45 -6.16 -4.77
C GLY A 35 2.08 -6.61 -6.17
N LEU A 36 2.98 -6.43 -7.14
CA LEU A 36 2.76 -6.90 -8.52
C LEU A 36 2.96 -8.41 -8.64
N GLY A 37 3.97 -8.97 -7.97
CA GLY A 37 4.29 -10.38 -8.00
C GLY A 37 3.20 -11.25 -7.42
N GLN A 38 2.64 -10.88 -6.26
CA GLN A 38 1.55 -11.65 -5.66
C GLN A 38 0.30 -11.65 -6.54
N ALA A 39 -0.03 -10.52 -7.19
CA ALA A 39 -1.20 -10.44 -8.08
C ALA A 39 -0.99 -11.32 -9.33
N ALA A 40 0.21 -11.31 -9.91
CA ALA A 40 0.56 -12.16 -11.04
C ALA A 40 0.49 -13.66 -10.68
N ILE A 41 1.03 -14.03 -9.52
CA ILE A 41 0.93 -15.41 -9.01
C ILE A 41 -0.54 -15.78 -8.78
N TRP A 42 -1.31 -14.93 -8.10
CA TRP A 42 -2.72 -15.21 -7.82
C TRP A 42 -3.53 -15.40 -9.10
N LEU A 43 -3.29 -14.60 -10.14
CA LEU A 43 -3.93 -14.75 -11.45
C LEU A 43 -3.51 -16.05 -12.16
N SER A 44 -2.25 -16.47 -12.04
CA SER A 44 -1.75 -17.70 -12.67
C SER A 44 -2.27 -18.97 -11.99
N LEU A 45 -2.70 -18.91 -10.73
CA LEU A 45 -3.31 -20.06 -10.04
C LEU A 45 -4.55 -20.59 -10.75
N TRP A 46 -5.36 -19.71 -11.37
CA TRP A 46 -6.59 -20.11 -12.06
C TRP A 46 -6.33 -21.15 -13.16
N PRO A 47 -5.54 -20.86 -14.21
CA PRO A 47 -5.26 -21.85 -15.24
C PRO A 47 -4.49 -23.05 -14.69
N LEU A 48 -3.56 -22.88 -13.73
CA LEU A 48 -2.77 -23.97 -13.17
C LEU A 48 -3.61 -25.01 -12.43
N VAL A 49 -4.58 -24.57 -11.62
CA VAL A 49 -5.49 -25.46 -10.90
C VAL A 49 -6.51 -26.08 -11.86
N LEU A 50 -7.08 -25.28 -12.78
CA LEU A 50 -8.09 -25.78 -13.72
C LEU A 50 -7.56 -26.80 -14.74
N SER A 51 -6.28 -26.71 -15.09
CA SER A 51 -5.61 -27.67 -15.98
C SER A 51 -5.05 -28.89 -15.25
N GLY A 52 -5.13 -28.93 -13.91
CA GLY A 52 -4.63 -30.03 -13.09
C GLY A 52 -3.11 -30.05 -12.88
N PHE A 53 -2.38 -28.99 -13.28
CA PHE A 53 -0.94 -28.88 -12.96
C PHE A 53 -0.69 -28.61 -11.47
N LEU A 54 -1.67 -28.06 -10.76
CA LEU A 54 -1.56 -27.69 -9.36
C LEU A 54 -2.81 -28.17 -8.61
N ASP A 55 -2.63 -28.90 -7.51
CA ASP A 55 -3.76 -29.37 -6.70
C ASP A 55 -4.53 -28.22 -6.03
N LEU A 56 -5.83 -28.40 -5.80
CA LEU A 56 -6.68 -27.36 -5.22
C LEU A 56 -6.19 -26.88 -3.85
N TRP A 57 -5.67 -27.77 -3.00
CA TRP A 57 -5.16 -27.39 -1.68
C TRP A 57 -3.89 -26.55 -1.76
N ALA A 58 -2.98 -26.92 -2.67
CA ALA A 58 -1.78 -26.12 -2.91
C ALA A 58 -2.15 -24.74 -3.47
N GLY A 59 -3.12 -24.68 -4.41
CA GLY A 59 -3.62 -23.42 -4.96
C GLY A 59 -4.26 -22.54 -3.89
N PHE A 60 -5.04 -23.13 -3.00
CA PHE A 60 -5.65 -22.45 -1.85
C PHE A 60 -4.59 -21.83 -0.93
N LEU A 61 -3.57 -22.59 -0.52
CA LEU A 61 -2.51 -22.09 0.37
C LEU A 61 -1.73 -20.93 -0.25
N ILE A 62 -1.37 -21.06 -1.54
CA ILE A 62 -0.67 -19.98 -2.26
C ILE A 62 -1.57 -18.74 -2.36
N ALA A 63 -2.86 -18.91 -2.68
CA ALA A 63 -3.80 -17.79 -2.76
C ALA A 63 -3.94 -17.06 -1.42
N CYS A 64 -3.98 -17.78 -0.29
CA CYS A 64 -3.98 -17.18 1.04
C CYS A 64 -2.72 -16.36 1.31
N LEU A 65 -1.55 -16.88 0.95
CA LEU A 65 -0.29 -16.14 1.08
C LEU A 65 -0.29 -14.87 0.22
N CYS A 66 -0.75 -14.95 -1.03
CA CYS A 66 -0.92 -13.77 -1.89
C CYS A 66 -1.83 -12.72 -1.24
N ALA A 67 -2.96 -13.14 -0.64
CA ALA A 67 -3.87 -12.24 0.05
C ALA A 67 -3.22 -11.54 1.25
N CYS A 68 -2.40 -12.25 2.04
CA CYS A 68 -1.62 -11.66 3.12
C CYS A 68 -0.64 -10.59 2.62
N PHE A 69 -0.02 -10.82 1.46
CA PHE A 69 0.92 -9.86 0.85
C PHE A 69 0.26 -8.73 0.07
N ALA A 70 -1.05 -8.79 -0.19
CA ALA A 70 -1.74 -7.81 -1.03
C ALA A 70 -1.91 -6.44 -0.34
N TYR A 71 -2.18 -6.42 0.97
CA TYR A 71 -2.58 -5.19 1.65
C TYR A 71 -1.42 -4.20 1.84
N LEU A 72 -0.26 -4.68 2.28
CA LEU A 72 0.87 -3.82 2.65
C LEU A 72 1.39 -2.97 1.47
N PRO A 73 1.65 -3.51 0.27
CA PRO A 73 1.98 -2.69 -0.91
C PRO A 73 0.88 -1.69 -1.27
N SER A 74 -0.39 -2.07 -1.06
CA SER A 74 -1.51 -1.17 -1.31
C SER A 74 -1.51 0.00 -0.34
N HIS A 75 -1.21 -0.28 0.93
CA HIS A 75 -1.16 0.70 2.00
C HIS A 75 -0.07 1.75 1.73
N GLU A 76 1.11 1.31 1.28
CA GLU A 76 2.17 2.24 0.86
C GLU A 76 1.74 3.12 -0.32
N ALA A 77 1.00 2.57 -1.30
CA ALA A 77 0.42 3.35 -2.39
C ALA A 77 -0.63 4.36 -1.89
N GLN A 78 -1.48 4.00 -0.91
CA GLN A 78 -2.51 4.88 -0.37
C GLN A 78 -1.91 6.16 0.23
N HIS A 79 -0.77 6.01 0.91
CA HIS A 79 0.06 7.09 1.45
C HIS A 79 0.81 7.90 0.39
N GLY A 80 0.90 7.40 -0.85
CA GLY A 80 1.69 8.02 -1.92
C GLY A 80 3.20 7.81 -1.73
N ASN A 81 3.61 6.76 -1.02
CA ASN A 81 5.01 6.55 -0.63
C ASN A 81 5.89 6.18 -1.84
N TYR A 82 5.34 5.70 -2.95
CA TYR A 82 6.11 5.42 -4.15
C TYR A 82 6.41 6.69 -4.93
N SER A 83 5.41 7.58 -5.11
CA SER A 83 5.66 8.87 -5.76
C SER A 83 6.40 9.87 -4.88
N ARG A 84 6.31 9.74 -3.55
CA ARG A 84 6.94 10.65 -2.58
C ARG A 84 6.57 12.11 -2.80
N GLY A 85 5.35 12.35 -3.26
CA GLY A 85 4.86 13.68 -3.60
C GLY A 85 5.32 14.21 -4.96
N ASN A 86 6.10 13.45 -5.75
CA ASN A 86 6.44 13.81 -7.12
C ASN A 86 5.24 13.58 -8.06
N PRO A 87 4.63 14.63 -8.64
CA PRO A 87 3.45 14.48 -9.50
C PRO A 87 3.70 13.57 -10.72
N LYS A 88 4.93 13.54 -11.26
CA LYS A 88 5.30 12.71 -12.42
C LYS A 88 5.33 11.21 -12.11
N LEU A 89 5.39 10.83 -10.82
CA LEU A 89 5.45 9.44 -10.37
C LEU A 89 4.13 8.95 -9.73
N ARG A 90 3.10 9.80 -9.60
CA ARG A 90 1.82 9.44 -8.97
C ARG A 90 1.08 8.27 -9.66
N TRP A 91 1.39 8.04 -10.93
CA TRP A 91 0.86 6.88 -11.66
C TRP A 91 1.33 5.56 -11.02
N LEU A 92 2.52 5.55 -10.39
CA LEU A 92 3.07 4.35 -9.77
C LEU A 92 2.27 3.93 -8.54
N ASP A 93 1.88 4.89 -7.68
CA ASP A 93 0.99 4.60 -6.55
C ASP A 93 -0.35 4.04 -7.05
N SER A 94 -0.89 4.62 -8.12
CA SER A 94 -2.16 4.16 -8.69
C SER A 94 -2.01 2.77 -9.30
N LEU A 95 -0.93 2.49 -10.03
CA LEU A 95 -0.67 1.18 -10.64
C LEU A 95 -0.55 0.10 -9.57
N VAL A 96 0.35 0.29 -8.61
CA VAL A 96 0.61 -0.69 -7.54
C VAL A 96 -0.63 -0.87 -6.67
N GLY A 97 -1.27 0.24 -6.28
CA GLY A 97 -2.46 0.22 -5.44
C GLY A 97 -3.65 -0.52 -6.05
N HIS A 98 -3.90 -0.37 -7.36
CA HIS A 98 -4.96 -1.12 -8.03
C HIS A 98 -4.59 -2.59 -8.22
N ILE A 99 -3.39 -2.88 -8.74
CA ILE A 99 -3.00 -4.26 -9.08
C ILE A 99 -2.93 -5.14 -7.84
N THR A 100 -2.33 -4.63 -6.76
CA THR A 100 -2.16 -5.44 -5.55
C THR A 100 -3.50 -5.83 -4.92
N LEU A 101 -4.53 -4.98 -5.03
CA LEU A 101 -5.85 -5.22 -4.46
C LEU A 101 -6.77 -6.13 -5.29
N ILE A 102 -6.36 -6.55 -6.48
CA ILE A 102 -7.10 -7.55 -7.28
C ILE A 102 -7.36 -8.80 -6.44
N THR A 103 -6.35 -9.26 -5.69
CA THR A 103 -6.42 -10.43 -4.82
C THR A 103 -7.46 -10.27 -3.69
N LEU A 104 -7.60 -9.07 -3.14
CA LEU A 104 -8.57 -8.76 -2.09
C LEU A 104 -9.95 -8.33 -2.62
N LYS A 105 -10.09 -8.20 -3.95
CA LYS A 105 -11.30 -7.72 -4.63
C LYS A 105 -11.85 -6.41 -4.06
N PHE A 106 -10.96 -5.48 -3.71
CA PHE A 106 -11.35 -4.22 -3.10
C PHE A 106 -10.91 -3.00 -3.94
N PRO A 107 -11.76 -1.98 -4.11
CA PRO A 107 -11.39 -0.79 -4.88
C PRO A 107 -10.36 0.08 -4.16
N TYR A 108 -9.22 0.29 -4.81
CA TYR A 108 -8.10 1.08 -4.28
C TYR A 108 -8.49 2.47 -3.77
N HIS A 109 -9.28 3.21 -4.55
CA HIS A 109 -9.66 4.57 -4.17
C HIS A 109 -10.51 4.64 -2.91
N ILE A 110 -11.42 3.68 -2.71
CA ILE A 110 -12.22 3.61 -1.48
C ILE A 110 -11.30 3.35 -0.30
N LEU A 111 -10.44 2.33 -0.42
CA LEU A 111 -9.50 1.96 0.64
C LEU A 111 -8.58 3.13 1.01
N ARG A 112 -8.06 3.85 0.01
CA ARG A 112 -7.28 5.06 0.21
C ARG A 112 -8.05 6.13 0.97
N ILE A 113 -9.29 6.44 0.57
CA ILE A 113 -10.08 7.49 1.21
C ILE A 113 -10.39 7.12 2.66
N THR A 114 -10.82 5.88 2.91
CA THR A 114 -11.11 5.41 4.27
C THR A 114 -9.87 5.37 5.14
N HIS A 115 -8.73 4.98 4.57
CA HIS A 115 -7.45 4.92 5.26
C HIS A 115 -6.90 6.31 5.62
N MET A 116 -7.01 7.28 4.71
CA MET A 116 -6.66 8.68 5.03
C MET A 116 -7.60 9.28 6.09
N LYS A 117 -8.88 8.88 6.11
CA LYS A 117 -9.80 9.27 7.19
C LYS A 117 -9.40 8.64 8.52
N HIS A 118 -9.00 7.37 8.53
CA HIS A 118 -8.46 6.71 9.72
C HIS A 118 -7.30 7.54 10.32
N HIS A 119 -6.27 7.83 9.53
CA HIS A 119 -5.17 8.69 9.98
C HIS A 119 -5.59 10.10 10.42
N ALA A 120 -6.68 10.66 9.90
CA ALA A 120 -7.14 11.99 10.30
C ALA A 120 -7.87 12.02 11.66
N TYR A 121 -8.42 10.89 12.13
CA TYR A 121 -9.29 10.84 13.31
C TYR A 121 -8.83 9.86 14.39
N THR A 122 -7.90 8.96 14.10
CA THR A 122 -7.47 7.91 15.04
C THR A 122 -5.96 7.85 15.24
N ASN A 123 -5.21 8.81 14.69
CA ASN A 123 -3.77 8.96 14.94
C ASN A 123 -3.48 10.11 15.89
#